data_AF-A0AAV5WD85-F1
#
_entry.id   AF-A0AAV5WD85-F1
#
_cell.length_a   1.000
_cell.length_b   1.000
_cell.length_c   1.000
_cell.angle_alpha   90.00
_cell.angle_beta   90.00
_cell.angle_gamma   90.00
#
_symmetry.space_group_name_H-M   'P 1'
#
loop_
_entity.id
_entity.type
_entity.pdbx_description
1 polymer ?
#
loop_
_entity_poly.entity_id
_entity_poly.type
_entity_poly.pdbx_seq_one_letter_code
_entity_poly.pdbx_strand_id
1 'polypeptide(L)'
;MAFTMERRETFSSAHRLHSAAMSDEDNAKIYGKCNNANGHGHNYVWRVVLKGDIDSKTGMLYDLGALKREMADVLEMVDHKHLDKDVDYFRTVTESMGQMLTYVFYMFILASIHMDQQKASVVGKGAFHIREPCEIPVRIYQNQIGKTSTSKGVYSA
;
A
#
# COMPACT_ATOMS: atom_id res chain seq x y z
N MET A 1 -4.03 -14.29 21.39
CA MET A 1 -2.89 -13.37 21.65
C MET A 1 -2.50 -12.88 20.28
N ALA A 2 -2.61 -11.59 20.00
CA ALA A 2 -2.38 -11.09 18.64
C ALA A 2 -0.88 -10.92 18.39
N PHE A 3 -0.39 -11.60 17.35
CA PHE A 3 0.97 -11.49 16.86
C PHE A 3 1.03 -10.56 15.66
N THR A 4 2.22 -10.05 15.35
CA THR A 4 2.48 -9.24 14.17
C THR A 4 3.59 -9.87 13.34
N MET A 5 3.39 -9.95 12.04
CA MET A 5 4.39 -10.38 11.08
C MET A 5 4.65 -9.24 10.10
N GLU A 6 5.92 -8.92 9.85
CA GLU A 6 6.32 -7.91 8.87
C GLU A 6 7.11 -8.58 7.75
N ARG A 7 6.76 -8.27 6.51
CA ARG A 7 7.60 -8.50 5.34
C ARG A 7 8.04 -7.17 4.77
N ARG A 8 9.35 -7.05 4.51
CA ARG A 8 9.98 -5.87 3.91
C ARG A 8 10.46 -6.23 2.51
N GLU A 9 10.12 -5.38 1.55
CA GLU A 9 10.66 -5.37 0.19
C GLU A 9 11.18 -3.98 -0.16
N THR A 10 11.93 -3.89 -1.26
CA THR A 10 12.44 -2.62 -1.80
C THR A 10 12.20 -2.55 -3.30
N PHE A 11 11.98 -1.35 -3.80
CA PHE A 11 11.88 -1.09 -5.24
C PHE A 11 12.42 0.28 -5.60
N SER A 12 12.83 0.45 -6.84
CA SER A 12 13.43 1.69 -7.35
C SER A 12 12.53 2.31 -8.41
N SER A 13 12.10 3.56 -8.22
CA SER A 13 11.27 4.26 -9.21
C SER A 13 11.67 5.71 -9.36
N ALA A 14 11.42 6.26 -10.55
CA ALA A 14 11.57 7.68 -10.85
C ALA A 14 10.21 8.39 -10.89
N HIS A 15 10.19 9.68 -10.57
CA HIS A 15 9.00 10.51 -10.59
C HIS A 15 9.30 12.02 -10.63
N ARG A 16 8.26 12.82 -10.86
CA ARG A 16 8.28 14.28 -10.73
C ARG A 16 7.03 14.74 -9.99
N LEU A 17 7.22 15.47 -8.89
CA LEU A 17 6.11 16.16 -8.22
C LEU A 17 5.68 17.36 -9.05
N HIS A 18 4.62 17.20 -9.84
CA HIS A 18 4.05 18.26 -10.67
C HIS A 18 2.52 18.11 -10.77
N SER A 19 1.79 19.19 -10.49
CA SER A 19 0.34 19.26 -10.62
C SER A 19 -0.03 20.05 -11.88
N ALA A 20 -0.77 19.42 -12.79
CA ALA A 20 -1.30 20.08 -13.99
C ALA A 20 -2.37 21.14 -13.67
N ALA A 21 -2.89 21.17 -12.44
CA ALA A 21 -3.86 22.16 -11.99
C ALA A 21 -3.21 23.45 -11.44
N MET A 22 -1.89 23.52 -11.40
CA MET A 22 -1.12 24.65 -10.86
C MET A 22 -0.25 25.28 -11.95
N SER A 23 0.10 26.56 -11.77
CA SER A 23 1.11 27.23 -12.60
C SER A 23 2.50 26.59 -12.43
N ASP A 24 3.41 26.83 -13.37
CA ASP A 24 4.81 26.38 -13.26
C ASP A 24 5.50 27.04 -12.05
N GLU A 25 5.23 28.31 -11.79
CA GLU A 25 5.77 29.04 -10.64
C GLU A 25 5.28 28.44 -9.32
N ASP A 26 3.99 28.12 -9.21
CA ASP A 26 3.43 27.51 -8.00
C ASP A 26 3.97 26.09 -7.81
N ASN A 27 4.10 25.31 -8.88
CA ASN A 27 4.72 23.99 -8.84
C ASN A 27 6.17 24.06 -8.33
N ALA A 28 6.96 24.98 -8.88
CA ALA A 28 8.34 25.18 -8.45
C ALA A 28 8.42 25.64 -6.98
N LYS A 29 7.49 26.51 -6.55
CA LYS A 29 7.44 27.00 -5.16
C LYS A 29 7.04 25.92 -4.16
N ILE A 30 6.04 25.09 -4.48
CA ILE A 30 5.54 24.06 -3.56
C ILE A 30 6.46 22.84 -3.53
N TYR A 31 6.86 22.33 -4.69
CA TYR A 31 7.59 21.07 -4.80
C TYR A 31 9.11 21.24 -4.90
N GLY A 32 9.60 22.44 -5.19
CA GLY A 32 11.03 22.77 -5.18
C GLY A 32 11.85 21.82 -6.05
N LYS A 33 12.91 21.23 -5.46
CA LYS A 33 13.79 20.27 -6.15
C LYS A 33 13.06 19.04 -6.70
N CYS A 34 11.94 18.65 -6.09
CA CYS A 34 11.14 17.51 -6.53
C CYS A 34 10.35 17.80 -7.82
N ASN A 35 10.24 19.08 -8.23
CA ASN A 35 9.62 19.51 -9.49
C ASN A 35 10.58 19.52 -10.68
N ASN A 36 11.83 19.06 -10.53
CA ASN A 36 12.79 19.00 -11.63
C ASN A 36 12.12 18.44 -12.91
N ALA A 37 12.21 19.16 -14.03
CA ALA A 37 11.56 18.78 -15.28
C ALA A 37 11.98 17.39 -15.78
N ASN A 38 13.20 16.96 -15.44
CA ASN A 38 13.71 15.63 -15.74
C ASN A 38 13.40 14.56 -14.67
N GLY A 39 12.69 14.95 -13.61
CA GLY A 39 12.36 14.10 -12.47
C GLY A 39 13.54 13.84 -11.53
N HIS A 40 13.33 12.89 -10.64
CA HIS A 40 14.30 12.28 -9.74
C HIS A 40 13.82 10.87 -9.38
N GLY A 41 14.50 10.14 -8.51
CA GLY A 41 14.04 8.81 -8.11
C GLY A 41 14.49 8.42 -6.71
N HIS A 42 13.88 7.35 -6.21
CA HIS A 42 14.12 6.82 -4.88
C HIS A 42 14.24 5.30 -4.89
N ASN A 43 14.94 4.78 -3.89
CA ASN A 43 14.86 3.39 -3.48
C ASN A 43 13.86 3.31 -2.33
N TYR A 44 12.61 2.98 -2.66
CA TYR A 44 11.52 2.88 -1.70
C TYR A 44 11.65 1.60 -0.87
N VAL A 45 11.32 1.71 0.42
CA VAL A 45 11.17 0.55 1.31
C VAL A 45 9.68 0.33 1.57
N TRP A 46 9.16 -0.81 1.14
CA TRP A 46 7.77 -1.20 1.37
C TRP A 46 7.69 -2.25 2.46
N ARG A 47 6.96 -1.95 3.54
CA ARG A 47 6.74 -2.87 4.67
C ARG A 47 5.26 -3.24 4.73
N VAL A 48 4.95 -4.52 4.59
CA VAL A 48 3.61 -5.06 4.83
C VAL A 48 3.60 -5.71 6.21
N VAL A 49 2.78 -5.15 7.09
CA VAL A 49 2.60 -5.62 8.47
C VAL A 49 1.22 -6.27 8.59
N LEU A 50 1.21 -7.57 8.84
CA LEU A 50 0.01 -8.35 9.14
C LEU A 50 -0.12 -8.53 10.65
N LYS A 51 -1.33 -8.37 11.18
CA LYS A 51 -1.65 -8.64 12.59
C LYS A 51 -2.79 -9.65 12.69
N GLY A 52 -2.59 -10.71 13.48
CA GLY A 52 -3.53 -11.82 13.61
C GLY A 52 -3.16 -12.80 14.72
N ASP A 53 -3.97 -13.84 14.90
CA ASP A 53 -3.63 -14.97 15.77
C ASP A 53 -2.80 -16.01 14.97
N ILE A 54 -2.02 -16.81 15.68
CA ILE A 54 -1.29 -17.92 15.07
C ILE A 54 -2.26 -19.08 14.86
N ASP A 55 -2.30 -19.63 13.64
CA ASP A 55 -3.06 -20.84 13.37
C ASP A 55 -2.46 -22.02 14.17
N SER A 56 -3.28 -22.64 15.00
CA SER A 56 -2.85 -23.69 15.93
C SER A 56 -2.34 -24.97 15.27
N LYS A 57 -2.68 -25.21 13.98
CA LYS A 57 -2.28 -26.42 13.26
C LYS A 57 -0.96 -26.22 12.52
N THR A 58 -0.78 -25.04 11.93
CA THR A 58 0.35 -24.72 11.06
C THR A 58 1.44 -23.92 11.78
N GLY A 59 1.12 -23.26 12.91
CA GLY A 59 2.02 -22.37 13.61
C GLY A 59 2.29 -21.05 12.87
N MET A 60 1.52 -20.74 11.82
CA MET A 60 1.72 -19.56 10.98
C MET A 60 0.67 -18.49 11.28
N LEU A 61 1.08 -17.21 11.20
CA LEU A 61 0.15 -16.09 11.13
C LEU A 61 -0.42 -15.97 9.71
N TYR A 62 0.44 -16.18 8.71
CA TYR A 62 0.13 -16.13 7.29
C TYR A 62 1.20 -16.90 6.52
N ASP A 63 0.87 -17.41 5.33
CA ASP A 63 1.85 -18.07 4.46
C ASP A 63 2.83 -17.02 3.88
N LEU A 64 4.08 -17.06 4.33
CA LEU A 64 5.14 -16.17 3.87
C LEU A 64 5.43 -16.29 2.36
N GLY A 65 5.20 -17.47 1.78
CA GLY A 65 5.33 -17.71 0.35
C GLY A 65 4.20 -17.07 -0.45
N ALA A 66 2.97 -17.10 0.08
CA ALA A 66 1.84 -16.36 -0.50
C ALA A 66 2.07 -14.86 -0.43
N LEU A 67 2.44 -14.33 0.75
CA LEU A 67 2.74 -12.91 0.94
C LEU A 67 3.87 -12.43 0.02
N LYS A 68 4.89 -13.27 -0.23
CA LYS A 68 5.95 -12.97 -1.19
C LYS A 68 5.41 -12.78 -2.62
N ARG A 69 4.52 -13.67 -3.07
CA ARG A 69 3.95 -13.61 -4.43
C ARG A 69 3.06 -12.37 -4.59
N GLU A 70 2.17 -12.13 -3.62
CA GLU A 70 1.29 -10.95 -3.63
C GLU A 70 2.07 -9.64 -3.64
N MET A 71 3.14 -9.54 -2.84
CA MET A 71 4.01 -8.37 -2.89
C MET A 71 4.75 -8.28 -4.22
N ALA A 72 5.23 -9.40 -4.80
CA ALA A 72 5.91 -9.39 -6.08
C ALA A 72 5.02 -8.88 -7.22
N ASP A 73 3.74 -9.28 -7.26
CA ASP A 73 2.77 -8.80 -8.25
C ASP A 73 2.59 -7.28 -8.18
N VAL A 74 2.58 -6.71 -6.96
CA VAL A 74 2.52 -5.25 -6.77
C VAL A 74 3.82 -4.56 -7.20
N LEU A 75 4.96 -5.16 -6.87
CA LEU A 75 6.27 -4.61 -7.22
C LEU A 75 6.48 -4.56 -8.74
N GLU A 76 5.98 -5.53 -9.51
CA GLU A 76 6.08 -5.53 -10.98
C GLU A 76 5.48 -4.26 -11.62
N MET A 77 4.50 -3.65 -10.95
CA MET A 77 3.83 -2.44 -11.42
C MET A 77 4.62 -1.15 -11.16
N VAL A 78 5.57 -1.15 -10.22
CA VAL A 78 6.25 0.09 -9.77
C VAL A 78 7.77 0.01 -9.86
N ASP A 79 8.37 -1.18 -9.75
CA ASP A 79 9.82 -1.35 -9.75
C ASP A 79 10.44 -1.08 -11.13
N HIS A 80 11.55 -0.34 -11.12
CA HIS A 80 12.25 0.15 -12.30
C HIS A 80 11.36 0.92 -13.28
N LYS A 81 10.33 1.63 -12.78
CA LYS A 81 9.40 2.45 -13.57
C LYS A 81 9.60 3.94 -13.32
N HIS A 82 9.22 4.75 -14.31
CA HIS A 82 8.89 6.14 -14.09
C HIS A 82 7.40 6.27 -13.79
N LEU A 83 7.05 6.58 -12.55
CA LEU A 83 5.68 6.49 -12.04
C LEU A 83 4.69 7.32 -12.86
N ASP A 84 4.99 8.59 -13.10
CA ASP A 84 4.09 9.49 -13.87
C ASP A 84 3.89 9.08 -15.35
N LYS A 85 4.74 8.18 -15.89
CA LYS A 85 4.76 7.82 -17.31
C LYS A 85 4.28 6.39 -17.56
N ASP A 86 4.73 5.48 -16.71
CA ASP A 86 4.60 4.03 -16.88
C ASP A 86 3.48 3.43 -16.04
N VAL A 87 2.95 4.18 -15.05
CA VAL A 87 1.86 3.72 -14.18
C VAL A 87 0.62 4.58 -14.43
N ASP A 88 -0.42 3.97 -14.98
CA ASP A 88 -1.61 4.69 -15.44
C ASP A 88 -2.28 5.54 -14.35
N TYR A 89 -2.25 5.08 -13.09
CA TYR A 89 -2.79 5.82 -11.95
C TYR A 89 -2.15 7.21 -11.78
N PHE A 90 -0.82 7.33 -11.99
CA PHE A 90 -0.08 8.58 -11.77
C PHE A 90 -0.08 9.51 -12.99
N ARG A 91 -0.65 9.09 -14.13
CA ARG A 91 -0.79 9.97 -15.30
C ARG A 91 -1.72 11.15 -15.04
N THR A 92 -2.73 10.94 -14.19
CA THR A 92 -3.73 11.96 -13.84
C THR A 92 -3.66 12.38 -12.37
N VAL A 93 -2.82 11.73 -11.57
CA VAL A 93 -2.65 11.98 -10.13
C VAL A 93 -1.19 12.29 -9.86
N THR A 94 -0.90 13.46 -9.30
CA THR A 94 0.46 13.81 -8.90
C THR A 94 1.01 12.79 -7.90
N GLU A 95 2.12 12.14 -8.24
CA GLU A 95 2.75 11.09 -7.42
C GLU A 95 3.43 11.69 -6.19
N SER A 96 2.62 12.02 -5.19
CA SER A 96 3.08 12.28 -3.83
C SER A 96 3.20 10.96 -3.05
N MET A 97 4.01 10.98 -1.99
CA MET A 97 4.15 9.82 -1.09
C MET A 97 2.82 9.24 -0.61
N GLY A 98 1.83 10.09 -0.32
CA GLY A 98 0.50 9.65 0.09
C GLY A 98 -0.28 8.94 -1.04
N GLN A 99 -0.09 9.38 -2.28
CA GLN A 99 -0.68 8.75 -3.46
C GLN A 99 0.02 7.44 -3.81
N MET A 100 1.35 7.37 -3.71
CA MET A 100 2.10 6.11 -3.79
C MET A 100 1.60 5.08 -2.79
N LEU A 101 1.51 5.46 -1.50
CA LEU A 101 1.01 4.55 -0.47
C LEU A 101 -0.41 4.06 -0.78
N THR A 102 -1.30 4.96 -1.19
CA THR A 102 -2.69 4.62 -1.53
C THR A 102 -2.73 3.62 -2.67
N TYR A 103 -1.92 3.83 -3.71
CA TYR A 103 -1.82 2.95 -4.86
C TYR A 103 -1.30 1.56 -4.46
N VAL A 104 -0.11 1.45 -3.84
CA VAL A 104 0.46 0.14 -3.48
C VAL A 104 -0.42 -0.61 -2.48
N PHE A 105 -1.09 0.11 -1.58
CA PHE A 105 -2.04 -0.50 -0.64
C PHE A 105 -3.27 -1.06 -1.35
N TYR A 106 -3.86 -0.29 -2.26
CA TYR A 106 -5.03 -0.73 -3.02
C TYR A 106 -4.71 -1.91 -3.93
N MET A 107 -3.57 -1.86 -4.64
CA MET A 107 -3.13 -2.95 -5.49
C MET A 107 -2.81 -4.21 -4.70
N PHE A 108 -2.19 -4.08 -3.52
CA PHE A 108 -1.95 -5.21 -2.62
C PHE A 108 -3.26 -5.84 -2.16
N ILE A 109 -4.26 -5.03 -1.77
CA ILE A 109 -5.58 -5.56 -1.40
C ILE A 109 -6.21 -6.32 -2.58
N LEU A 110 -6.15 -5.79 -3.80
CA LEU A 110 -6.69 -6.48 -4.97
C LEU A 110 -5.99 -7.81 -5.26
N ALA A 111 -4.65 -7.85 -5.13
CA ALA A 111 -3.86 -9.07 -5.28
C ALA A 111 -4.23 -10.11 -4.21
N SER A 112 -4.38 -9.70 -2.94
CA SER A 112 -4.74 -10.60 -1.84
C SER A 112 -6.21 -11.05 -1.88
N ILE A 113 -7.15 -10.24 -2.38
CA ILE A 113 -8.58 -10.61 -2.49
C ILE A 113 -8.79 -11.71 -3.55
N HIS A 114 -7.94 -11.79 -4.57
CA HIS A 114 -8.09 -12.80 -5.63
C HIS A 114 -7.80 -14.24 -5.16
N MET A 115 -7.26 -14.44 -3.96
CA MET A 115 -6.86 -15.75 -3.43
C MET A 115 -7.73 -16.27 -2.27
N ASP A 116 -8.56 -15.42 -1.64
CA ASP A 116 -9.31 -15.83 -0.44
C ASP A 116 -10.76 -15.31 -0.41
N GLN A 117 -11.71 -16.18 -0.80
CA GLN A 117 -13.14 -16.00 -0.49
C GLN A 117 -13.46 -16.17 1.01
N GLN A 118 -12.46 -16.21 1.90
CA GLN A 118 -12.69 -16.27 3.34
C GLN A 118 -11.91 -15.18 4.10
N LYS A 119 -12.59 -14.08 4.41
CA LYS A 119 -12.41 -13.26 5.63
C LYS A 119 -11.36 -12.13 5.63
N ALA A 120 -11.48 -11.16 4.73
CA ALA A 120 -10.81 -9.86 4.93
C ALA A 120 -11.81 -8.69 4.92
N SER A 121 -11.81 -7.90 5.99
CA SER A 121 -12.45 -6.58 6.05
C SER A 121 -11.39 -5.55 6.49
N VAL A 122 -11.16 -4.52 5.69
CA VAL A 122 -10.09 -3.53 5.90
C VAL A 122 -10.63 -2.29 6.62
N VAL A 123 -9.98 -1.88 7.71
CA VAL A 123 -10.17 -0.58 8.36
C VAL A 123 -8.82 0.14 8.39
N GLY A 124 -8.67 1.18 7.57
CA GLY A 124 -7.48 2.02 7.54
C GLY A 124 -7.75 3.40 8.14
N LYS A 125 -7.16 3.69 9.31
CA LYS A 125 -6.96 5.06 9.82
C LYS A 125 -5.58 5.12 10.48
N GLY A 126 -4.70 6.02 10.01
CA GLY A 126 -3.40 6.25 10.64
C GLY A 126 -2.63 7.40 9.99
N ALA A 127 -2.12 8.30 10.83
CA ALA A 127 -1.29 9.44 10.46
C ALA A 127 0.16 9.02 10.19
N PHE A 128 0.84 9.71 9.28
CA PHE A 128 2.17 9.37 8.77
C PHE A 128 3.28 10.21 9.40
N HIS A 129 4.38 9.58 9.77
CA HIS A 129 5.64 10.25 10.12
C HIS A 129 6.68 9.88 9.07
N ILE A 130 7.19 10.88 8.34
CA ILE A 130 8.31 10.74 7.42
C ILE A 130 9.59 10.71 8.28
N ARG A 131 10.31 9.59 8.29
CA ARG A 131 11.72 9.54 8.71
C ARG A 131 12.52 9.06 7.51
N GLU A 132 13.67 9.68 7.25
CA GLU A 132 14.62 9.16 6.26
C GLU A 132 15.17 7.80 6.72
N PRO A 133 15.37 6.81 5.82
CA PRO A 133 15.00 6.76 4.40
C PRO A 133 13.49 6.53 4.23
N CYS A 134 12.91 6.95 3.10
CA CYS A 134 11.49 6.83 2.77
C CYS A 134 10.90 5.43 3.07
N GLU A 135 10.22 5.27 4.21
CA GLU A 135 9.53 4.04 4.61
C GLU A 135 8.02 4.14 4.38
N ILE A 136 7.44 3.14 3.71
CA ILE A 136 5.99 3.03 3.48
C ILE A 136 5.43 1.87 4.34
N PRO A 137 4.92 2.14 5.55
CA PRO A 137 4.29 1.11 6.38
C PRO A 137 2.83 0.90 5.96
N VAL A 138 2.54 -0.28 5.42
CA VAL A 138 1.18 -0.78 5.20
C VAL A 138 0.79 -1.68 6.39
N ARG A 139 -0.29 -1.36 7.09
CA ARG A 139 -0.83 -2.19 8.19
C ARG A 139 -2.17 -2.77 7.79
N ILE A 140 -2.27 -4.11 7.82
CA ILE A 140 -3.51 -4.84 7.56
C ILE A 140 -3.90 -5.59 8.83
N TYR A 141 -5.13 -5.35 9.28
CA TYR A 141 -5.72 -6.03 10.43
C TYR A 141 -6.64 -7.12 9.91
N GLN A 142 -6.34 -8.40 10.18
CA GLN A 142 -7.32 -9.46 9.98
C GLN A 142 -8.38 -9.36 11.08
N ASN A 143 -9.65 -9.29 10.70
CA ASN A 143 -10.76 -9.27 11.64
C ASN A 143 -11.13 -10.72 12.00
N GLN A 144 -11.35 -11.02 13.28
CA GLN A 144 -11.74 -12.36 13.73
C GLN A 144 -13.16 -12.70 13.25
N ILE A 145 -13.31 -13.28 12.06
CA ILE A 145 -14.58 -13.88 11.63
C ILE A 145 -14.64 -15.31 12.18
N GLY A 146 -15.23 -15.44 13.38
CA GLY A 146 -15.37 -16.72 14.08
C GLY A 146 -16.20 -16.74 15.36
N LYS A 147 -17.00 -15.70 15.68
CA LYS A 147 -18.02 -15.79 16.73
C LYS A 147 -19.39 -15.50 16.14
N THR A 148 -20.06 -16.53 15.64
CA THR A 148 -21.51 -16.50 15.43
C THR A 148 -22.19 -16.39 16.80
N SER A 149 -22.70 -15.22 17.12
CA SER A 149 -23.84 -15.09 18.05
C SER A 149 -25.00 -14.50 17.28
N THR A 150 -26.02 -15.32 17.06
CA THR A 150 -27.31 -14.93 16.51
C THR A 150 -27.94 -13.81 17.34
N SER A 151 -28.23 -12.67 16.73
CA SER A 151 -29.39 -11.86 17.11
C SER A 151 -30.03 -11.27 15.85
N LYS A 152 -31.34 -11.51 15.74
CA LYS A 152 -32.22 -11.05 14.66
C LYS A 152 -32.26 -9.53 14.64
N GLY A 153 -32.19 -8.93 13.45
CA GLY A 153 -32.44 -7.51 13.23
C GLY A 153 -32.92 -7.28 11.80
N VAL A 154 -34.23 -7.18 11.63
CA VAL A 154 -34.95 -6.89 10.40
C VAL A 154 -34.71 -5.42 10.02
N TYR A 155 -34.41 -5.13 8.76
CA TYR A 155 -34.77 -3.84 8.17
C TYR A 155 -35.37 -4.05 6.77
N SER A 156 -36.62 -3.64 6.67
CA SER A 156 -37.40 -3.45 5.45
C SER A 156 -36.98 -2.16 4.74
N ALA A 157 -37.01 -2.25 3.40
CA ALA A 157 -37.07 -1.21 2.35
C ALA A 157 -36.53 0.20 2.66
#